data_AF-A0AAV6ZU63-F1
#
_entry.id   AF-A0AAV6ZU63-F1
#
_cell.length_a   1.000
_cell.length_b   1.000
_cell.length_c   1.000
_cell.angle_alpha   90.00
_cell.angle_beta   90.00
_cell.angle_gamma   90.00
#
_symmetry.space_group_name_H-M   'P 1'
#
loop_
_entity.id
_entity.type
_entity.pdbx_description
1 polymer ?
#
loop_
_entity_poly.entity_id
_entity_poly.type
_entity_poly.pdbx_seq_one_letter_code
_entity_poly.pdbx_strand_id
1 'polypeptide(L)'
;MSFRRELKALRYIERGDVLRLKSYIRKHRRLQLDTALPGGRSLLHAACSLRDDACALLLLRKGADPMRRDATGNNALHVAAREVEKGGWTVYTDLVVPLLKRSPQSIDVENHEGTTPRDILRRAEDLMEQNSMRSVYPSEAPADHSSHKSSEWREKLLAESMDEYQELYGQYEEVSEDYPEDVPEVETFEAWADRIYREYQARKIRPEPPGKKSRKVSVQESPRVAEEKTYVLRQQRKEAELREAQSKRYQQRCHQVFGRSSASTKTGEEDEKVKATGKDGSDQGPSNIRTGLGTLGYSDIPWPLAGGTAEQMAQVIAAGGDPSDAESYKRYLRAQRVTWHPDRFMQRCGSRLQAKDRERVLRTVTALSQELNRLAELTK
;
A
#
# COMPACT_ATOMS: atom_id res chain seq x y z
N MET A 1 -1.51 -39.89 -33.55
CA MET A 1 -0.63 -39.93 -32.37
C MET A 1 -1.44 -39.48 -31.15
N SER A 2 -1.37 -40.19 -30.02
CA SER A 2 -2.20 -39.88 -28.84
C SER A 2 -1.51 -38.85 -27.95
N PHE A 3 -1.83 -37.57 -28.12
CA PHE A 3 -1.32 -36.43 -27.33
C PHE A 3 -1.87 -36.36 -25.89
N ARG A 4 -2.53 -37.42 -25.41
CA ARG A 4 -3.28 -37.40 -24.15
C ARG A 4 -2.39 -37.14 -22.94
N ARG A 5 -1.11 -37.50 -23.01
CA ARG A 5 -0.16 -37.34 -21.90
C ARG A 5 0.46 -35.95 -21.88
N GLU A 6 0.82 -35.44 -23.05
CA GLU A 6 1.39 -34.13 -23.30
C GLU A 6 0.37 -33.03 -22.98
N LEU A 7 -0.90 -33.20 -23.41
CA LEU A 7 -1.99 -32.29 -23.05
C LEU A 7 -2.30 -32.28 -21.55
N LYS A 8 -2.10 -33.42 -20.88
CA LYS A 8 -2.25 -33.49 -19.42
C LYS A 8 -1.09 -32.80 -18.70
N ALA A 9 0.13 -32.94 -19.21
CA ALA A 9 1.30 -32.20 -18.73
C ALA A 9 1.11 -30.68 -18.95
N LEU A 10 0.62 -30.27 -20.12
CA LEU A 10 0.29 -28.88 -20.42
C LEU A 10 -0.71 -28.30 -19.42
N ARG A 11 -1.76 -29.05 -19.07
CA ARG A 11 -2.74 -28.62 -18.06
C ARG A 11 -2.13 -28.39 -16.67
N TYR A 12 -1.05 -29.11 -16.31
CA TYR A 12 -0.34 -28.85 -15.05
C TYR A 12 0.48 -27.56 -15.13
N ILE A 13 1.07 -27.26 -16.30
CA ILE A 13 1.80 -26.02 -16.55
C ILE A 13 0.85 -24.82 -16.56
N GLU A 14 -0.31 -24.92 -17.23
CA GLU A 14 -1.35 -23.88 -17.24
C GLU A 14 -1.88 -23.54 -15.84
N ARG A 15 -1.76 -24.47 -14.89
CA ARG A 15 -2.17 -24.29 -13.50
C ARG A 15 -1.04 -23.84 -12.57
N GLY A 16 0.21 -23.82 -13.03
CA GLY A 16 1.38 -23.56 -12.19
C GLY A 16 1.74 -24.70 -11.21
N ASP A 17 1.22 -25.91 -11.41
CA ASP A 17 1.38 -27.04 -10.47
C ASP A 17 2.72 -27.78 -10.70
N VAL A 18 3.85 -27.15 -10.35
CA VAL A 18 5.22 -27.70 -10.56
C VAL A 18 5.41 -29.08 -9.94
N LEU A 19 4.88 -29.29 -8.72
CA LEU A 19 5.00 -30.56 -8.00
C LEU A 19 4.24 -31.70 -8.70
N ARG A 20 3.05 -31.41 -9.21
CA ARG A 20 2.26 -32.40 -9.96
C ARG A 20 2.91 -32.69 -11.30
N LEU A 21 3.43 -31.68 -11.98
CA LEU A 21 4.21 -31.85 -13.21
C LEU A 21 5.44 -32.74 -12.95
N LYS A 22 6.20 -32.49 -11.88
CA LYS A 22 7.36 -33.29 -11.48
C LYS A 22 6.99 -34.75 -11.20
N SER A 23 5.91 -34.97 -10.46
CA SER A 23 5.40 -36.32 -10.19
C SER A 23 4.94 -37.02 -11.46
N TYR A 24 4.28 -36.29 -12.36
CA TYR A 24 3.76 -36.80 -13.63
C TYR A 24 4.90 -37.22 -14.58
N ILE A 25 5.92 -36.37 -14.75
CA ILE A 25 7.12 -36.68 -15.55
C ILE A 25 7.85 -37.90 -14.97
N ARG A 26 7.95 -38.00 -13.63
CA ARG A 26 8.59 -39.16 -12.97
C ARG A 26 7.83 -40.46 -13.24
N LYS A 27 6.49 -40.44 -13.22
CA LYS A 27 5.64 -41.60 -13.51
C LYS A 27 5.64 -41.98 -14.98
N HIS A 28 5.75 -41.01 -15.88
CA HIS A 28 5.74 -41.22 -17.32
C HIS A 28 7.12 -40.98 -17.93
N ARG A 29 8.06 -41.91 -17.71
CA ARG A 29 9.44 -41.85 -18.25
C ARG A 29 9.52 -41.82 -19.78
N ARG A 30 8.44 -42.18 -20.49
CA ARG A 30 8.32 -42.08 -21.96
C ARG A 30 7.61 -40.80 -22.43
N LEU A 31 7.38 -39.83 -21.54
CA LEU A 31 6.81 -38.54 -21.94
C LEU A 31 7.85 -37.79 -22.77
N GLN A 32 7.53 -37.56 -24.04
CA GLN A 32 8.36 -36.76 -24.93
C GLN A 32 8.08 -35.28 -24.64
N LEU A 33 9.09 -34.58 -24.11
CA LEU A 33 8.95 -33.18 -23.72
C LEU A 33 8.91 -32.24 -24.94
N ASP A 34 9.51 -32.66 -26.04
CA ASP A 34 9.70 -31.88 -27.27
C ASP A 34 8.61 -32.14 -28.32
N THR A 35 7.60 -32.95 -27.97
CA THR A 35 6.45 -33.20 -28.83
C THR A 35 5.74 -31.88 -29.10
N ALA A 36 5.51 -31.60 -30.39
CA ALA A 36 4.72 -30.47 -30.82
C ALA A 36 3.28 -30.59 -30.32
N LEU A 37 2.90 -29.71 -29.41
CA LEU A 37 1.53 -29.45 -28.97
C LEU A 37 0.74 -28.73 -30.08
N PRO A 38 -0.58 -28.55 -29.94
CA PRO A 38 -1.36 -27.74 -30.88
C PRO A 38 -0.70 -26.38 -31.13
N GLY A 39 -0.50 -26.02 -32.41
CA GLY A 39 0.22 -24.81 -32.81
C GLY A 39 1.75 -24.96 -32.88
N GLY A 40 2.29 -26.18 -32.84
CA GLY A 40 3.73 -26.44 -32.98
C GLY A 40 4.55 -26.15 -31.72
N ARG A 41 3.91 -25.68 -30.65
CA ARG A 41 4.58 -25.29 -29.40
C ARG A 41 5.06 -26.52 -28.63
N SER A 42 6.20 -26.39 -27.96
CA SER A 42 6.67 -27.39 -26.98
C SER A 42 6.12 -27.06 -25.59
N LEU A 43 6.12 -28.03 -24.66
CA LEU A 43 5.82 -27.78 -23.24
C LEU A 43 6.69 -26.65 -22.66
N LEU A 44 7.94 -26.53 -23.14
CA LEU A 44 8.84 -25.45 -22.72
C LEU A 44 8.38 -24.08 -23.23
N HIS A 45 7.86 -24.00 -24.46
CA HIS A 45 7.29 -22.75 -25.00
C HIS A 45 6.06 -22.32 -24.18
N ALA A 46 5.22 -23.27 -23.76
CA ALA A 46 4.06 -22.98 -22.92
C ALA A 46 4.48 -22.43 -21.54
N ALA A 47 5.48 -23.04 -20.90
CA ALA A 47 6.00 -22.54 -19.62
C ALA A 47 6.60 -21.13 -19.74
N CYS A 48 7.36 -20.86 -20.80
CA CYS A 48 7.92 -19.52 -21.06
C CYS A 48 6.83 -18.48 -21.34
N SER A 49 5.80 -18.85 -22.11
CA SER A 49 4.66 -17.96 -22.41
C SER A 49 3.81 -17.63 -21.18
N LEU A 50 3.80 -18.51 -20.17
CA LEU A 50 3.05 -18.33 -18.92
C LEU A 50 3.90 -17.67 -17.81
N ARG A 51 5.18 -17.37 -18.08
CA ARG A 51 6.14 -16.82 -17.12
C ARG A 51 6.34 -17.70 -15.87
N ASP A 52 6.12 -19.01 -16.00
CA ASP A 52 6.33 -19.98 -14.93
C ASP A 52 7.76 -20.51 -15.01
N ASP A 53 8.66 -19.83 -14.30
CA ASP A 53 10.08 -20.16 -14.17
C ASP A 53 10.27 -21.55 -13.58
N ALA A 54 9.50 -21.91 -12.56
CA ALA A 54 9.64 -23.19 -11.88
C ALA A 54 9.29 -24.38 -12.78
N CYS A 55 8.21 -24.30 -13.57
CA CYS A 55 7.88 -25.31 -14.57
C CYS A 55 8.90 -25.35 -15.71
N ALA A 56 9.34 -24.19 -16.22
CA ALA A 56 10.33 -24.13 -17.29
C ALA A 56 11.68 -24.74 -16.87
N LEU A 57 12.18 -24.36 -15.69
CA LEU A 57 13.41 -24.91 -15.10
C LEU A 57 13.30 -26.41 -14.85
N LEU A 58 12.13 -26.89 -14.41
CA LEU A 58 11.89 -28.31 -14.24
C LEU A 58 11.97 -29.06 -15.58
N LEU A 59 11.35 -28.53 -16.63
CA LEU A 59 11.40 -29.12 -17.97
C LEU A 59 12.83 -29.15 -18.52
N LEU A 60 13.58 -28.06 -18.36
CA LEU A 60 14.99 -28.00 -18.72
C LEU A 60 15.82 -29.04 -17.94
N ARG A 61 15.64 -29.13 -16.63
CA ARG A 61 16.30 -30.17 -15.79
C ARG A 61 15.96 -31.59 -16.24
N LYS A 62 14.82 -31.80 -16.90
CA LYS A 62 14.38 -33.09 -17.43
C LYS A 62 14.79 -33.34 -18.87
N GLY A 63 15.53 -32.41 -19.49
CA GLY A 63 16.09 -32.57 -20.83
C GLY A 63 15.17 -32.11 -21.95
N ALA A 64 14.26 -31.16 -21.69
CA ALA A 64 13.54 -30.48 -22.76
C ALA A 64 14.52 -29.65 -23.61
N ASP A 65 14.41 -29.74 -24.92
CA ASP A 65 15.29 -29.06 -25.87
C ASP A 65 14.84 -27.60 -26.08
N PRO A 66 15.65 -26.59 -25.66
CA PRO A 66 15.31 -25.18 -25.84
C PRO A 66 15.48 -24.70 -27.28
N MET A 67 16.20 -25.46 -28.11
CA MET A 67 16.41 -25.17 -29.53
C MET A 67 15.22 -25.58 -30.41
N ARG A 68 14.25 -26.31 -29.85
CA ARG A 68 13.04 -26.69 -30.59
C ARG A 68 12.32 -25.43 -31.03
N ARG A 69 11.87 -25.41 -32.29
CA ARG A 69 11.16 -24.29 -32.90
C ARG A 69 9.66 -24.57 -32.93
N ASP A 70 8.86 -23.55 -32.64
CA ASP A 70 7.41 -23.60 -32.81
C ASP A 70 6.99 -23.36 -34.27
N ALA A 71 5.68 -23.28 -34.55
CA ALA A 71 5.17 -23.04 -35.91
C ALA A 71 5.61 -21.71 -36.53
N THR A 72 5.95 -20.72 -35.70
CA THR A 72 6.47 -19.41 -36.12
C THR A 72 8.00 -19.39 -36.21
N GLY A 73 8.65 -20.54 -35.99
CA GLY A 73 10.10 -20.63 -35.99
C GLY A 73 10.75 -20.06 -34.72
N ASN A 74 9.95 -19.69 -33.71
CA ASN A 74 10.45 -19.19 -32.43
C ASN A 74 10.97 -20.36 -31.60
N ASN A 75 12.12 -20.16 -30.95
CA ASN A 75 12.62 -21.06 -29.92
C ASN A 75 12.09 -20.64 -28.53
N ALA A 76 12.41 -21.41 -27.49
CA ALA A 76 11.97 -21.08 -26.13
C ALA A 76 12.46 -19.69 -25.66
N LEU A 77 13.66 -19.28 -26.10
CA LEU A 77 14.26 -18.00 -25.75
C LEU A 77 13.55 -16.82 -26.43
N HIS A 78 13.08 -16.95 -27.68
CA HIS A 78 12.25 -15.94 -28.34
C HIS A 78 10.98 -15.66 -27.54
N VAL A 79 10.30 -16.73 -27.08
CA VAL A 79 9.06 -16.58 -26.30
C VAL A 79 9.35 -15.90 -24.96
N ALA A 80 10.41 -16.30 -24.25
CA ALA A 80 10.82 -15.64 -23.01
C ALA A 80 11.18 -14.16 -23.24
N ALA A 81 11.95 -13.85 -24.29
CA ALA A 81 12.34 -12.48 -24.63
C ALA A 81 11.14 -11.58 -24.93
N ARG A 82 10.13 -12.08 -25.65
CA ARG A 82 8.87 -11.35 -25.90
C ARG A 82 8.08 -11.07 -24.62
N GLU A 83 8.17 -11.95 -23.63
CA GLU A 83 7.53 -11.72 -22.34
C GLU A 83 8.29 -10.69 -21.49
N VAL A 84 9.62 -10.61 -21.63
CA VAL A 84 10.43 -9.52 -21.05
C VAL A 84 10.06 -8.17 -21.67
N GLU A 85 9.96 -8.09 -23.00
CA GLU A 85 9.59 -6.88 -23.77
C GLU A 85 8.24 -6.29 -23.32
N LYS A 86 7.29 -7.13 -22.89
CA LYS A 86 5.98 -6.70 -22.36
C LYS A 86 6.02 -6.11 -20.93
N GLY A 87 7.19 -5.92 -20.34
CA GLY A 87 7.36 -5.26 -19.03
C GLY A 87 7.61 -6.21 -17.85
N GLY A 88 8.18 -7.39 -18.10
CA GLY A 88 8.54 -8.35 -17.05
C GLY A 88 10.04 -8.53 -16.90
N TRP A 89 10.79 -7.57 -16.35
CA TRP A 89 12.24 -7.75 -16.17
C TRP A 89 12.60 -8.89 -15.22
N THR A 90 11.72 -9.22 -14.26
CA THR A 90 11.86 -10.41 -13.42
C THR A 90 11.91 -11.71 -14.23
N VAL A 91 11.24 -11.74 -15.39
CA VAL A 91 11.28 -12.86 -16.34
C VAL A 91 12.69 -13.03 -16.94
N TYR A 92 13.47 -11.94 -17.04
CA TYR A 92 14.83 -11.99 -17.55
C TYR A 92 15.72 -12.84 -16.62
N THR A 93 15.72 -12.54 -15.33
CA THR A 93 16.53 -13.27 -14.34
C THR A 93 16.10 -14.72 -14.21
N ASP A 94 14.79 -14.97 -14.24
CA ASP A 94 14.24 -16.26 -13.83
C ASP A 94 14.11 -17.24 -15.01
N LEU A 95 13.92 -16.75 -16.24
CA LEU A 95 13.74 -17.57 -17.43
C LEU A 95 14.88 -17.41 -18.45
N VAL A 96 15.27 -16.18 -18.80
CA VAL A 96 16.26 -15.93 -19.86
C VAL A 96 17.66 -16.38 -19.45
N VAL A 97 18.11 -16.02 -18.23
CA VAL A 97 19.44 -16.41 -17.74
C VAL A 97 19.62 -17.94 -17.65
N PRO A 98 18.68 -18.71 -17.08
CA PRO A 98 18.83 -20.17 -17.01
C PRO A 98 18.75 -20.87 -18.38
N LEU A 99 17.95 -20.33 -19.31
CA LEU A 99 17.90 -20.82 -20.69
C LEU A 99 19.23 -20.56 -21.40
N LEU A 100 19.79 -19.36 -21.26
CA LEU A 100 21.05 -18.98 -21.89
C LEU A 100 22.23 -19.80 -21.35
N LYS A 101 22.26 -20.05 -20.04
CA LYS A 101 23.29 -20.91 -19.40
C LYS A 101 23.31 -22.33 -19.97
N ARG A 102 22.15 -22.86 -20.35
CA ARG A 102 22.03 -24.21 -20.94
C ARG A 102 22.20 -24.22 -22.44
N SER A 103 21.85 -23.13 -23.12
CA SER A 103 21.86 -23.06 -24.58
C SER A 103 22.26 -21.67 -25.06
N PRO A 104 23.56 -21.34 -24.99
CA PRO A 104 24.06 -20.06 -25.45
C PRO A 104 23.84 -19.87 -26.95
N GLN A 105 23.91 -20.96 -27.73
CA GLN A 105 23.67 -20.95 -29.18
C GLN A 105 22.23 -20.57 -29.57
N SER A 106 21.28 -20.60 -28.63
CA SER A 106 19.87 -20.28 -28.93
C SER A 106 19.63 -18.78 -29.12
N ILE A 107 20.57 -17.92 -28.70
CA ILE A 107 20.40 -16.46 -28.71
C ILE A 107 20.57 -15.82 -30.10
N ASP A 108 21.27 -16.50 -31.01
CA ASP A 108 21.60 -15.98 -32.35
C ASP A 108 20.77 -16.66 -33.46
N VAL A 109 19.82 -17.53 -33.10
CA VAL A 109 18.96 -18.20 -34.07
C VAL A 109 17.81 -17.29 -34.45
N GLU A 110 17.61 -17.06 -35.75
CA GLU A 110 16.50 -16.27 -36.27
C GLU A 110 15.19 -17.09 -36.36
N ASN A 111 14.06 -16.46 -36.05
CA ASN A 111 12.72 -17.01 -36.31
C ASN A 111 12.31 -16.87 -37.80
N HIS A 112 11.08 -17.23 -38.16
CA HIS A 112 10.59 -17.05 -39.55
C HIS A 112 10.43 -15.57 -39.94
N GLU A 113 10.42 -14.66 -38.98
CA GLU A 113 10.36 -13.20 -39.18
C GLU A 113 11.77 -12.57 -39.30
N GLY A 114 12.84 -13.38 -39.26
CA GLY A 114 14.23 -12.90 -39.31
C GLY A 114 14.68 -12.18 -38.04
N THR A 115 13.94 -12.32 -36.93
CA THR A 115 14.30 -11.71 -35.65
C THR A 115 15.03 -12.72 -34.78
N THR A 116 16.09 -12.28 -34.09
CA THR A 116 16.77 -13.09 -33.08
C THR A 116 16.22 -12.79 -31.67
N PRO A 117 16.35 -13.71 -30.70
CA PRO A 117 16.05 -13.41 -29.30
C PRO A 117 16.88 -12.24 -28.77
N ARG A 118 18.13 -12.09 -29.24
CA ARG A 118 19.01 -10.98 -28.90
C ARG A 118 18.39 -9.63 -29.29
N ASP A 119 17.80 -9.53 -30.48
CA ASP A 119 17.17 -8.30 -30.97
C ASP A 119 15.94 -7.93 -30.16
N ILE A 120 15.16 -8.93 -29.72
CA ILE A 120 13.98 -8.70 -28.88
C ILE A 120 14.40 -8.24 -27.48
N LEU A 121 15.44 -8.84 -26.90
CA LEU A 121 15.97 -8.43 -25.60
C LEU A 121 16.53 -7.00 -25.63
N ARG A 122 17.24 -6.63 -26.71
CA ARG A 122 17.73 -5.26 -26.89
C ARG A 122 16.59 -4.26 -26.96
N ARG A 123 15.54 -4.55 -27.75
CA ARG A 123 14.34 -3.71 -27.80
C ARG A 123 13.66 -3.58 -26.43
N ALA A 124 13.61 -4.65 -25.65
CA ALA A 124 13.07 -4.62 -24.30
C ALA A 124 13.90 -3.72 -23.36
N GLU A 125 15.22 -3.79 -23.45
CA GLU A 125 16.17 -2.94 -22.73
C GLU A 125 15.98 -1.47 -23.11
N ASP A 126 15.99 -1.16 -24.41
CA ASP A 126 15.77 0.20 -24.94
C ASP A 126 14.42 0.78 -24.47
N LEU A 127 13.36 -0.03 -24.45
CA LEU A 127 12.04 0.39 -23.97
C LEU A 127 12.03 0.71 -22.48
N MET A 128 12.76 -0.05 -21.65
CA MET A 128 12.89 0.26 -20.22
C MET A 128 13.76 1.48 -20.00
N GLU A 129 14.86 1.62 -20.72
CA GLU A 129 15.70 2.82 -20.67
C GLU A 129 14.90 4.05 -21.08
N GLN A 130 14.10 3.97 -22.14
CA GLN A 130 13.20 5.06 -22.55
C GLN A 130 12.13 5.36 -21.50
N ASN A 131 11.54 4.34 -20.87
CA ASN A 131 10.54 4.53 -19.83
C ASN A 131 11.16 5.09 -18.53
N SER A 132 12.40 4.70 -18.22
CA SER A 132 13.21 5.22 -17.12
C SER A 132 13.63 6.68 -17.41
N MET A 133 14.15 6.98 -18.60
CA MET A 133 14.51 8.34 -19.02
C MET A 133 13.30 9.26 -19.12
N ARG A 134 12.14 8.77 -19.57
CA ARG A 134 10.87 9.52 -19.59
C ARG A 134 10.32 9.78 -18.18
N SER A 135 10.69 8.94 -17.21
CA SER A 135 10.41 9.16 -15.79
C SER A 135 11.36 10.18 -15.14
N VAL A 136 12.57 10.37 -15.68
CA VAL A 136 13.59 11.30 -15.16
C VAL A 136 13.53 12.67 -15.84
N TYR A 137 13.13 12.71 -17.12
CA TYR A 137 12.93 13.94 -17.90
C TYR A 137 11.55 13.92 -18.55
N PRO A 138 10.53 14.53 -17.92
CA PRO A 138 9.27 14.79 -18.59
C PRO A 138 9.56 15.69 -19.80
N SER A 139 9.27 15.19 -21.00
CA SER A 139 9.22 15.99 -22.22
C SER A 139 8.53 17.31 -21.92
N GLU A 140 9.13 18.44 -22.34
CA GLU A 140 8.60 19.80 -22.28
C GLU A 140 7.33 19.94 -23.15
N ALA A 141 6.28 19.21 -22.80
CA ALA A 141 4.91 19.57 -23.12
C ALA A 141 4.45 20.55 -22.03
N PRO A 142 3.69 21.61 -22.36
CA PRO A 142 3.29 22.62 -21.39
C PRO A 142 2.24 22.03 -20.43
N ALA A 143 2.71 21.32 -19.42
CA ALA A 143 1.91 20.76 -18.34
C ALA A 143 2.04 21.65 -17.10
N ASP A 144 1.00 22.47 -16.91
CA ASP A 144 0.47 23.02 -15.67
C ASP A 144 1.42 22.95 -14.44
N HIS A 145 2.01 24.10 -14.09
CA HIS A 145 2.97 24.33 -13.00
C HIS A 145 2.52 23.91 -11.58
N SER A 146 1.33 23.33 -11.45
CA SER A 146 0.73 22.83 -10.22
C SER A 146 1.24 21.44 -9.81
N SER A 147 1.50 20.55 -10.79
CA SER A 147 1.88 19.15 -10.52
C SER A 147 3.32 19.00 -10.03
N HIS A 148 4.26 19.72 -10.66
CA HIS A 148 5.69 19.68 -10.32
C HIS A 148 5.94 20.15 -8.88
N LYS A 149 5.26 21.22 -8.47
CA LYS A 149 5.36 21.77 -7.13
C LYS A 149 4.78 20.85 -6.06
N SER A 150 3.82 19.98 -6.40
CA SER A 150 3.30 18.95 -5.51
C SER A 150 4.23 17.75 -5.40
N SER A 151 4.98 17.44 -6.46
CA SER A 151 5.94 16.33 -6.46
C SER A 151 7.16 16.67 -5.62
N GLU A 152 7.75 17.86 -5.83
CA GLU A 152 8.88 18.35 -5.03
C GLU A 152 8.53 18.47 -3.54
N TRP A 153 7.28 18.82 -3.22
CA TRP A 153 6.84 18.91 -1.83
C TRP A 153 6.64 17.54 -1.20
N ARG A 154 6.18 16.54 -1.98
CA ARG A 154 6.08 15.15 -1.52
C ARG A 154 7.46 14.55 -1.27
N GLU A 155 8.42 14.84 -2.14
CA GLU A 155 9.79 14.37 -2.02
C GLU A 155 10.49 15.00 -0.81
N LYS A 156 10.32 16.31 -0.59
CA LYS A 156 10.79 17.00 0.62
C LYS A 156 10.13 16.46 1.89
N LEU A 157 8.81 16.21 1.86
CA LEU A 157 8.10 15.61 2.99
C LEU A 157 8.62 14.19 3.30
N LEU A 158 8.95 13.44 2.25
CA LEU A 158 9.46 12.08 2.39
C LEU A 158 10.89 12.09 2.97
N ALA A 159 11.74 13.02 2.50
CA ALA A 159 13.09 13.23 3.05
C ALA A 159 13.04 13.59 4.54
N GLU A 160 12.24 14.57 4.94
CA GLU A 160 12.06 14.94 6.35
C GLU A 160 11.52 13.77 7.18
N SER A 161 10.59 12.98 6.64
CA SER A 161 10.08 11.78 7.33
C SER A 161 11.13 10.68 7.49
N MET A 162 12.06 10.58 6.53
CA MET A 162 13.17 9.62 6.55
C MET A 162 14.23 10.06 7.56
N ASP A 163 14.52 11.36 7.62
CA ASP A 163 15.44 11.95 8.59
C ASP A 163 14.89 11.82 10.02
N GLU A 164 13.60 12.09 10.25
CA GLU A 164 12.94 11.83 11.54
C GLU A 164 12.98 10.34 11.91
N TYR A 165 12.80 9.44 10.94
CA TYR A 165 12.90 8.00 11.16
C TYR A 165 14.33 7.58 11.52
N GLN A 166 15.32 8.10 10.81
CA GLN A 166 16.75 7.84 11.07
C GLN A 166 17.17 8.39 12.44
N GLU A 167 16.65 9.55 12.84
CA GLU A 167 16.96 10.18 14.12
C GLU A 167 16.26 9.48 15.29
N LEU A 168 15.03 8.95 15.08
CA LEU A 168 14.24 8.29 16.12
C LEU A 168 14.52 6.78 16.25
N TYR A 169 14.90 6.12 15.15
CA TYR A 169 15.10 4.66 15.07
C TYR A 169 16.49 4.24 14.59
N GLY A 170 17.30 5.12 14.02
CA GLY A 170 18.66 4.78 13.55
C GLY A 170 19.59 4.31 14.69
N GLN A 171 19.34 4.77 15.92
CA GLN A 171 20.06 4.30 17.11
C GLN A 171 19.78 2.82 17.45
N TYR A 172 18.74 2.21 16.86
CA TYR A 172 18.45 0.77 16.95
C TYR A 172 18.95 -0.01 15.73
N GLU A 173 19.31 0.66 14.63
CA GLU A 173 19.84 0.03 13.41
C GLU A 173 21.37 -0.15 13.47
N GLU A 174 22.08 0.80 14.10
CA GLU A 174 23.55 0.76 14.23
C GLU A 174 24.07 -0.34 15.18
N VAL A 175 23.17 -0.99 15.95
CA VAL A 175 23.51 -2.13 16.81
C VAL A 175 23.46 -3.47 16.04
N SER A 176 23.18 -3.46 14.74
CA SER A 176 23.10 -4.68 13.93
C SER A 176 24.44 -5.20 13.39
N GLU A 177 25.54 -4.45 13.54
CA GLU A 177 26.87 -4.86 13.05
C GLU A 177 27.74 -5.64 14.07
N ASP A 178 27.28 -5.80 15.33
CA ASP A 178 28.02 -6.47 16.40
C ASP A 178 27.25 -7.65 17.03
N TYR A 179 26.41 -8.32 16.24
CA TYR A 179 25.90 -9.65 16.61
C TYR A 179 27.00 -10.69 16.37
N PRO A 180 27.43 -11.46 17.39
CA PRO A 180 28.30 -12.61 17.18
C PRO A 180 27.65 -13.54 16.15
N GLU A 181 28.42 -13.95 15.14
CA GLU A 181 28.02 -14.83 14.01
C GLU A 181 27.42 -16.20 14.44
N ASP A 182 27.38 -16.50 15.74
CA ASP A 182 26.75 -17.68 16.32
C ASP A 182 25.33 -17.39 16.83
N VAL A 183 24.46 -16.84 15.98
CA VAL A 183 23.01 -16.99 16.19
C VAL A 183 22.67 -18.43 15.81
N PRO A 184 22.29 -19.32 16.75
CA PRO A 184 21.88 -20.67 16.40
C PRO A 184 20.74 -20.56 15.40
N GLU A 185 20.84 -21.25 14.25
CA GLU A 185 19.83 -21.26 13.20
C GLU A 185 18.44 -21.19 13.83
N VAL A 186 17.74 -20.08 13.60
CA VAL A 186 16.40 -19.87 14.15
C VAL A 186 15.57 -21.07 13.73
N GLU A 187 15.21 -21.90 14.71
CA GLU A 187 14.47 -23.14 14.50
C GLU A 187 13.29 -22.83 13.58
N THR A 188 13.28 -23.42 12.39
CA THR A 188 12.23 -23.13 11.41
C THR A 188 10.88 -23.41 12.05
N PHE A 189 9.86 -22.63 11.69
CA PHE A 189 8.54 -22.79 12.27
C PHE A 189 8.04 -24.25 12.21
N GLU A 190 8.37 -24.96 11.13
CA GLU A 190 8.09 -26.39 10.96
C GLU A 190 8.86 -27.27 11.97
N ALA A 191 10.16 -27.02 12.18
CA ALA A 191 10.95 -27.75 13.16
C ALA A 191 10.46 -27.52 14.60
N TRP A 192 10.09 -26.27 14.93
CA TRP A 192 9.48 -25.91 16.20
C TRP A 192 8.13 -26.63 16.39
N ALA A 193 7.27 -26.59 15.38
CA ALA A 193 5.96 -27.26 15.42
C ALA A 193 6.11 -28.78 15.62
N ASP A 194 7.03 -29.42 14.90
CA ASP A 194 7.30 -30.84 15.00
C ASP A 194 7.89 -31.23 16.37
N ARG A 195 8.72 -30.36 16.97
CA ARG A 195 9.27 -30.58 18.31
C ARG A 195 8.19 -30.48 19.38
N ILE A 196 7.37 -29.43 19.34
CA ILE A 196 6.26 -29.23 20.29
C ILE A 196 5.23 -30.35 20.15
N TYR A 197 4.94 -30.81 18.93
CA TYR A 197 4.03 -31.93 18.69
C TYR A 197 4.60 -33.25 19.26
N ARG A 198 5.90 -33.53 19.09
CA ARG A 198 6.56 -34.69 19.70
C ARG A 198 6.53 -34.65 21.22
N GLU A 199 6.81 -33.50 21.83
CA GLU A 199 6.71 -33.34 23.29
C GLU A 199 5.28 -33.55 23.80
N TYR A 200 4.28 -33.02 23.09
CA TYR A 200 2.88 -33.22 23.44
C TYR A 200 2.49 -34.70 23.39
N GLN A 201 2.88 -35.43 22.34
CA GLN A 201 2.62 -36.87 22.23
C GLN A 201 3.38 -37.66 23.30
N ALA A 202 4.64 -37.32 23.59
CA ALA A 202 5.42 -37.95 24.64
C ALA A 202 4.80 -37.74 26.04
N ARG A 203 4.22 -36.56 26.30
CA ARG A 203 3.46 -36.29 27.53
C ARG A 203 2.14 -37.04 27.59
N LYS A 204 1.48 -37.22 26.45
CA LYS A 204 0.21 -37.95 26.33
C LYS A 204 0.38 -39.48 26.45
N ILE A 205 1.55 -40.00 26.08
CA ILE A 205 1.86 -41.45 26.07
C ILE A 205 2.53 -41.91 27.38
N ARG A 206 2.98 -41.00 28.26
CA ARG A 206 3.46 -41.41 29.60
C ARG A 206 2.30 -41.98 30.43
N PRO A 207 2.35 -43.26 30.85
CA PRO A 207 1.40 -43.77 31.82
C PRO A 207 1.70 -43.14 33.19
N GLU A 208 0.68 -42.55 33.82
CA GLU A 208 0.71 -42.08 35.21
C GLU A 208 1.19 -43.23 36.13
N PRO A 209 2.25 -43.05 36.93
CA PRO A 209 2.63 -44.06 37.91
C PRO A 209 1.55 -44.16 39.00
N PRO A 210 1.13 -45.36 39.43
CA PRO A 210 0.03 -45.49 40.35
C PRO A 210 0.48 -45.09 41.75
N GLY A 211 -0.13 -44.03 42.26
CA GLY A 211 -0.13 -43.70 43.68
C GLY A 211 0.88 -42.65 44.08
N LYS A 212 0.43 -41.39 44.11
CA LYS A 212 0.77 -40.45 45.18
C LYS A 212 -0.38 -39.45 45.36
N LYS A 213 -0.92 -39.47 46.57
CA LYS A 213 -2.05 -38.70 47.07
C LYS A 213 -1.91 -37.22 46.70
N SER A 214 -3.02 -36.64 46.24
CA SER A 214 -3.17 -35.22 45.92
C SER A 214 -2.84 -34.35 47.12
N ARG A 215 -1.57 -33.94 47.23
CA ARG A 215 -1.18 -32.81 48.07
C ARG A 215 -1.73 -31.58 47.38
N LYS A 216 -2.73 -30.91 47.96
CA LYS A 216 -3.13 -29.56 47.56
C LYS A 216 -1.89 -28.67 47.64
N VAL A 217 -1.23 -28.45 46.52
CA VAL A 217 -0.18 -27.44 46.39
C VAL A 217 -0.91 -26.12 46.21
N SER A 218 -0.78 -25.23 47.19
CA SER A 218 -1.17 -23.83 47.07
C SER A 218 -0.61 -23.29 45.77
N VAL A 219 -1.46 -22.71 44.94
CA VAL A 219 -1.07 -22.04 43.68
C VAL A 219 -0.20 -20.85 44.06
N GLN A 220 1.10 -21.09 44.24
CA GLN A 220 2.08 -20.02 44.23
C GLN A 220 2.23 -19.60 42.77
N GLU A 221 1.90 -18.35 42.50
CA GLU A 221 2.02 -17.75 41.18
C GLU A 221 3.46 -17.90 40.69
N SER A 222 3.63 -18.52 39.51
CA SER A 222 4.94 -18.63 38.88
C SER A 222 5.57 -17.23 38.77
N PRO A 223 6.89 -17.08 39.02
CA PRO A 223 7.57 -15.78 38.97
C PRO A 223 7.27 -14.97 37.70
N ARG A 224 7.09 -15.66 36.56
CA ARG A 224 6.71 -15.06 35.28
C ARG A 224 5.32 -14.41 35.29
N VAL A 225 4.34 -15.02 35.97
CA VAL A 225 2.96 -14.49 36.07
C VAL A 225 2.92 -13.27 36.98
N ALA A 226 3.73 -13.25 38.04
CA ALA A 226 3.88 -12.08 38.90
C ALA A 226 4.55 -10.91 38.14
N GLU A 227 5.59 -11.20 37.36
CA GLU A 227 6.31 -10.21 36.57
C GLU A 227 5.42 -9.59 35.47
N GLU A 228 4.64 -10.42 34.76
CA GLU A 228 3.67 -9.97 33.76
C GLU A 228 2.58 -9.06 34.37
N LYS A 229 2.07 -9.39 35.56
CA LYS A 229 1.13 -8.53 36.27
C LYS A 229 1.74 -7.18 36.64
N THR A 230 2.99 -7.16 37.11
CA THR A 230 3.67 -5.89 37.44
C THR A 230 3.91 -5.02 36.20
N TYR A 231 4.18 -5.63 35.05
CA TYR A 231 4.33 -4.93 33.78
C TYR A 231 3.00 -4.31 33.33
N VAL A 232 1.91 -5.08 33.37
CA VAL A 232 0.57 -4.60 33.01
C VAL A 232 0.12 -3.47 33.94
N LEU A 233 0.33 -3.60 35.25
CA LEU A 233 0.05 -2.53 36.22
C LEU A 233 0.86 -1.26 35.94
N ARG A 234 2.14 -1.39 35.55
CA ARG A 234 2.98 -0.25 35.17
C ARG A 234 2.46 0.45 33.90
N GLN A 235 2.03 -0.33 32.90
CA GLN A 235 1.41 0.24 31.69
C GLN A 235 0.13 0.99 32.02
N GLN A 236 -0.79 0.38 32.78
CA GLN A 236 -2.05 1.02 33.17
C GLN A 236 -1.82 2.32 33.96
N ARG A 237 -0.82 2.35 34.85
CA ARG A 237 -0.46 3.56 35.60
C ARG A 237 0.05 4.66 34.67
N LYS A 238 0.95 4.34 33.74
CA LYS A 238 1.48 5.30 32.76
C LYS A 238 0.38 5.85 31.86
N GLU A 239 -0.55 5.00 31.45
CA GLU A 239 -1.69 5.38 30.62
C GLU A 239 -2.69 6.27 31.38
N ALA A 240 -2.95 5.96 32.65
CA ALA A 240 -3.79 6.79 33.53
C ALA A 240 -3.16 8.16 33.78
N GLU A 241 -1.85 8.22 34.03
CA GLU A 241 -1.09 9.46 34.19
C GLU A 241 -1.14 10.32 32.93
N LEU A 242 -0.98 9.69 31.75
CA LEU A 242 -1.10 10.38 30.47
C LEU A 242 -2.51 10.95 30.26
N ARG A 243 -3.54 10.17 30.60
CA ARG A 243 -4.95 10.56 30.50
C ARG A 243 -5.28 11.70 31.48
N GLU A 244 -4.73 11.67 32.69
CA GLU A 244 -4.87 12.74 33.67
C GLU A 244 -4.14 14.01 33.23
N ALA A 245 -2.91 13.90 32.70
CA ALA A 245 -2.16 15.02 32.16
C ALA A 245 -2.88 15.66 30.96
N GLN A 246 -3.44 14.85 30.06
CA GLN A 246 -4.28 15.32 28.96
C GLN A 246 -5.54 16.04 29.48
N SER A 247 -6.23 15.46 30.47
CA SER A 247 -7.41 16.07 31.11
C SER A 247 -7.07 17.40 31.79
N LYS A 248 -5.96 17.47 32.55
CA LYS A 248 -5.47 18.71 33.17
C LYS A 248 -5.13 19.77 32.12
N ARG A 249 -4.43 19.39 31.05
CA ARG A 249 -4.09 20.33 29.96
C ARG A 249 -5.34 20.83 29.24
N TYR A 250 -6.33 19.95 29.05
CA TYR A 250 -7.63 20.32 28.50
C TYR A 250 -8.38 21.29 29.44
N GLN A 251 -8.47 20.99 30.73
CA GLN A 251 -9.08 21.85 31.73
C GLN A 251 -8.38 23.21 31.84
N GLN A 252 -7.05 23.25 31.87
CA GLN A 252 -6.28 24.50 31.86
C GLN A 252 -6.57 25.32 30.61
N ARG A 253 -6.68 24.67 29.45
CA ARG A 253 -7.00 25.34 28.18
C ARG A 253 -8.45 25.83 28.15
N CYS A 254 -9.40 25.08 28.71
CA CYS A 254 -10.76 25.53 28.94
C CYS A 254 -10.80 26.73 29.89
N HIS A 255 -10.05 26.69 31.00
CA HIS A 255 -9.95 27.81 31.94
C HIS A 255 -9.29 29.04 31.30
N GLN A 256 -8.31 28.87 30.41
CA GLN A 256 -7.68 29.98 29.70
C GLN A 256 -8.60 30.65 28.68
N VAL A 257 -9.47 29.86 28.02
CA VAL A 257 -10.42 30.32 27.01
C VAL A 257 -11.70 30.88 27.63
N PHE A 258 -12.21 30.24 28.69
CA PHE A 258 -13.50 30.58 29.32
C PHE A 258 -13.35 31.32 30.65
N GLY A 259 -12.22 31.18 31.36
CA GLY A 259 -11.94 31.86 32.64
C GLY A 259 -11.41 33.30 32.50
N ARG A 260 -10.96 33.72 31.31
CA ARG A 260 -10.67 35.16 31.05
C ARG A 260 -11.93 35.99 30.83
N SER A 261 -13.07 35.36 30.55
CA SER A 261 -14.34 36.06 30.32
C SER A 261 -15.09 36.43 31.60
N SER A 262 -14.72 35.89 32.76
CA SER A 262 -15.37 36.20 34.05
C SER A 262 -14.62 37.20 34.92
N ALA A 263 -13.43 37.67 34.51
CA ALA A 263 -12.59 38.55 35.32
C ALA A 263 -12.45 40.00 34.77
N SER A 264 -13.15 40.37 33.70
CA SER A 264 -13.03 41.72 33.11
C SER A 264 -14.36 42.29 32.66
N THR A 265 -15.23 42.61 33.62
CA THR A 265 -16.32 43.58 33.43
C THR A 265 -16.50 44.42 34.69
N LYS A 266 -15.56 45.34 34.91
CA LYS A 266 -15.81 46.62 35.59
C LYS A 266 -15.01 47.70 34.87
N THR A 267 -15.65 48.86 34.69
CA THR A 267 -15.18 50.11 34.05
C THR A 267 -15.02 50.01 32.53
N GLY A 268 -15.67 50.79 31.67
CA GLY A 268 -16.43 52.04 31.80
C GLY A 268 -15.99 52.95 30.66
N GLU A 269 -16.96 53.42 29.84
CA GLU A 269 -16.93 54.67 29.01
C GLU A 269 -15.80 54.81 27.96
N GLU A 270 -15.87 55.58 26.87
CA GLU A 270 -16.83 56.21 25.96
C GLU A 270 -15.93 56.75 24.79
N ASP A 271 -16.55 57.13 23.65
CA ASP A 271 -16.03 58.08 22.63
C ASP A 271 -14.87 57.70 21.67
N GLU A 272 -14.72 58.20 20.44
CA GLU A 272 -15.54 58.88 19.41
C GLU A 272 -14.62 58.93 18.14
N LYS A 273 -15.17 58.83 16.91
CA LYS A 273 -14.78 59.51 15.62
C LYS A 273 -13.29 59.66 15.20
N VAL A 274 -12.87 59.50 13.92
CA VAL A 274 -13.06 60.43 12.78
C VAL A 274 -12.54 59.81 11.44
N LYS A 275 -13.30 60.06 10.35
CA LYS A 275 -13.01 60.26 8.89
C LYS A 275 -11.58 60.04 8.34
N ALA A 276 -11.32 59.33 7.24
CA ALA A 276 -11.72 59.44 5.81
C ALA A 276 -10.69 60.16 4.87
N THR A 277 -10.71 59.73 3.60
CA THR A 277 -9.97 60.17 2.38
C THR A 277 -8.62 59.48 2.12
N GLY A 278 -8.28 58.93 0.95
CA GLY A 278 -8.95 58.76 -0.36
C GLY A 278 -7.90 58.80 -1.48
N LYS A 279 -7.84 57.82 -2.39
CA LYS A 279 -7.58 58.02 -3.84
C LYS A 279 -7.48 56.71 -4.65
N ASP A 280 -7.96 56.84 -5.88
CA ASP A 280 -8.13 55.89 -6.97
C ASP A 280 -6.83 55.31 -7.56
N GLY A 281 -6.99 54.18 -8.27
CA GLY A 281 -6.02 53.67 -9.24
C GLY A 281 -6.29 52.22 -9.64
N SER A 282 -7.05 52.03 -10.72
CA SER A 282 -7.30 50.77 -11.42
C SER A 282 -6.02 50.19 -12.04
N ASP A 283 -5.76 48.89 -11.89
CA ASP A 283 -5.43 48.04 -13.04
C ASP A 283 -5.53 46.54 -12.76
N GLN A 284 -5.70 45.78 -13.84
CA GLN A 284 -6.15 44.39 -13.91
C GLN A 284 -5.08 43.33 -13.58
N GLY A 285 -5.55 42.18 -13.08
CA GLY A 285 -4.99 40.86 -13.42
C GLY A 285 -4.02 40.22 -12.41
N PRO A 286 -3.93 38.89 -12.37
CA PRO A 286 -4.17 38.13 -11.15
C PRO A 286 -2.88 37.52 -10.59
N SER A 287 -2.54 37.80 -9.33
CA SER A 287 -1.52 37.03 -8.62
C SER A 287 -1.53 37.34 -7.12
N ASN A 288 -2.13 36.45 -6.32
CA ASN A 288 -1.57 36.02 -5.04
C ASN A 288 -2.41 34.92 -4.39
N ILE A 289 -2.35 33.72 -4.98
CA ILE A 289 -2.52 32.50 -4.19
C ILE A 289 -1.15 32.15 -3.61
N ARG A 290 -0.85 32.67 -2.44
CA ARG A 290 -0.17 31.96 -1.34
C ARG A 290 0.01 32.90 -0.16
N THR A 291 -0.48 32.44 1.00
CA THR A 291 -0.10 32.90 2.33
C THR A 291 -0.32 34.39 2.63
N GLY A 292 -1.56 34.72 3.00
CA GLY A 292 -1.90 35.97 3.69
C GLY A 292 -2.93 35.68 4.79
N LEU A 293 -2.61 36.07 6.02
CA LEU A 293 -3.43 35.94 7.23
C LEU A 293 -4.74 36.77 7.11
N GLY A 294 -5.74 36.20 6.45
CA GLY A 294 -7.10 36.75 6.39
C GLY A 294 -8.09 35.85 7.11
N THR A 295 -8.91 36.44 7.98
CA THR A 295 -10.00 35.75 8.67
C THR A 295 -11.10 35.39 7.66
N LEU A 296 -11.35 34.09 7.46
CA LEU A 296 -12.34 33.52 6.55
C LEU A 296 -13.76 33.90 6.98
N GLY A 297 -14.51 34.52 6.08
CA GLY A 297 -15.95 34.74 6.21
C GLY A 297 -16.77 33.57 5.64
N TYR A 298 -18.08 33.65 5.75
CA TYR A 298 -19.01 32.64 5.22
C TYR A 298 -18.86 32.44 3.71
N SER A 299 -18.55 33.48 2.94
CA SER A 299 -18.38 33.45 1.48
C SER A 299 -17.06 32.85 1.01
N ASP A 300 -16.06 32.73 1.90
CA ASP A 300 -14.72 32.22 1.56
C ASP A 300 -14.62 30.70 1.70
N ILE A 301 -15.66 30.07 2.25
CA ILE A 301 -15.73 28.62 2.41
C ILE A 301 -16.22 28.02 1.09
N PRO A 302 -15.54 26.99 0.55
CA PRO A 302 -15.90 26.38 -0.72
C PRO A 302 -17.16 25.50 -0.56
N TRP A 303 -18.32 26.16 -0.47
CA TRP A 303 -19.60 25.49 -0.41
C TRP A 303 -19.92 24.79 -1.74
N PRO A 304 -20.46 23.56 -1.72
CA PRO A 304 -20.91 22.86 -2.93
C PRO A 304 -21.92 23.67 -3.76
N LEU A 305 -22.69 24.55 -3.11
CA LEU A 305 -23.58 25.49 -3.77
C LEU A 305 -23.60 26.80 -2.98
N ALA A 306 -23.30 27.92 -3.62
CA ALA A 306 -23.29 29.23 -3.00
C ALA A 306 -24.72 29.69 -2.68
N GLY A 307 -25.14 29.56 -1.41
CA GLY A 307 -26.47 29.99 -0.95
C GLY A 307 -27.58 28.94 -1.03
N GLY A 308 -27.24 27.67 -1.33
CA GLY A 308 -28.20 26.56 -1.34
C GLY A 308 -28.58 26.07 0.06
N THR A 309 -29.69 25.33 0.14
CA THR A 309 -30.02 24.58 1.37
C THR A 309 -29.05 23.39 1.53
N ALA A 310 -28.88 22.91 2.77
CA ALA A 310 -28.01 21.76 3.07
C ALA A 310 -28.37 20.51 2.24
N GLU A 311 -29.64 20.35 1.89
CA GLU A 311 -30.16 19.29 1.02
C GLU A 311 -29.66 19.40 -0.42
N GLN A 312 -29.73 20.59 -1.01
CA GLN A 312 -29.22 20.84 -2.36
C GLN A 312 -27.70 20.65 -2.42
N MET A 313 -26.99 21.09 -1.38
CA MET A 313 -25.55 20.91 -1.27
C MET A 313 -25.17 19.42 -1.18
N ALA A 314 -25.93 18.62 -0.42
CA ALA A 314 -25.69 17.18 -0.31
C ALA A 314 -25.98 16.45 -1.64
N GLN A 315 -27.02 16.86 -2.37
CA GLN A 315 -27.34 16.32 -3.70
C GLN A 315 -26.26 16.64 -4.74
N VAL A 316 -25.71 17.86 -4.73
CA VAL A 316 -24.59 18.23 -5.61
C VAL A 316 -23.33 17.41 -5.28
N ILE A 317 -23.05 17.21 -3.99
CA ILE A 317 -21.94 16.34 -3.58
C ILE A 317 -22.17 14.92 -4.11
N ALA A 318 -23.36 14.36 -3.93
CA ALA A 318 -23.70 13.03 -4.40
C ALA A 318 -23.63 12.90 -5.94
N ALA A 319 -24.04 13.92 -6.70
CA ALA A 319 -23.92 13.94 -8.15
C ALA A 319 -22.47 14.01 -8.68
N GLY A 320 -21.50 14.36 -7.82
CA GLY A 320 -20.08 14.41 -8.17
C GLY A 320 -19.36 13.05 -8.13
N GLY A 321 -20.00 11.99 -7.63
CA GLY A 321 -19.48 10.63 -7.69
C GLY A 321 -20.03 9.88 -8.90
N ASP A 322 -19.20 9.06 -9.56
CA ASP A 322 -19.64 8.21 -10.67
C ASP A 322 -20.64 7.14 -10.16
N PRO A 323 -21.93 7.20 -10.55
CA PRO A 323 -22.93 6.25 -10.09
C PRO A 323 -22.72 4.84 -10.67
N SER A 324 -21.86 4.70 -11.69
CA SER A 324 -21.64 3.45 -12.41
C SER A 324 -20.80 2.44 -11.61
N ASP A 325 -19.97 2.93 -10.68
CA ASP A 325 -19.15 2.11 -9.78
C ASP A 325 -19.55 2.32 -8.32
N ALA A 326 -20.36 1.40 -7.81
CA ALA A 326 -20.90 1.43 -6.45
C ALA A 326 -19.82 1.48 -5.35
N GLU A 327 -18.62 0.92 -5.59
CA GLU A 327 -17.56 0.89 -4.59
C GLU A 327 -16.78 2.21 -4.56
N SER A 328 -16.50 2.80 -5.73
CA SER A 328 -15.91 4.14 -5.85
C SER A 328 -16.85 5.22 -5.30
N TYR A 329 -18.15 5.09 -5.58
CA TYR A 329 -19.18 5.97 -5.04
C TYR A 329 -19.25 5.92 -3.50
N LYS A 330 -19.20 4.73 -2.90
CA LYS A 330 -19.15 4.55 -1.43
C LYS A 330 -17.90 5.16 -0.80
N ARG A 331 -16.72 5.02 -1.42
CA ARG A 331 -15.48 5.64 -0.94
C ARG A 331 -15.52 7.15 -1.02
N TYR A 332 -16.03 7.69 -2.11
CA TYR A 332 -16.22 9.13 -2.30
C TYR A 332 -17.15 9.73 -1.24
N LEU A 333 -18.31 9.11 -0.98
CA LEU A 333 -19.23 9.56 0.08
C LEU A 333 -18.60 9.49 1.48
N ARG A 334 -17.79 8.46 1.78
CA ARG A 334 -17.05 8.38 3.05
C ARG A 334 -16.05 9.52 3.21
N ALA A 335 -15.32 9.88 2.15
CA ALA A 335 -14.36 10.99 2.18
C ALA A 335 -15.05 12.35 2.41
N GLN A 336 -16.21 12.57 1.78
CA GLN A 336 -17.00 13.80 1.96
C GLN A 336 -17.58 13.90 3.37
N ARG A 337 -18.04 12.79 3.97
CA ARG A 337 -18.51 12.75 5.37
C ARG A 337 -17.43 13.17 6.36
N VAL A 338 -16.19 12.71 6.17
CA VAL A 338 -15.07 13.10 7.05
C VAL A 338 -14.70 14.57 6.86
N THR A 339 -14.77 15.06 5.62
CA THR A 339 -14.40 16.45 5.28
C THR A 339 -15.41 17.46 5.83
N TRP A 340 -16.70 17.16 5.75
CA TRP A 340 -17.80 18.00 6.21
C TRP A 340 -18.27 17.67 7.63
N HIS A 341 -17.55 16.83 8.38
CA HIS A 341 -17.87 16.59 9.79
C HIS A 341 -17.57 17.86 10.61
N PRO A 342 -18.50 18.35 11.46
CA PRO A 342 -18.36 19.64 12.15
C PRO A 342 -17.08 19.74 13.00
N ASP A 343 -16.66 18.66 13.66
CA ASP A 343 -15.40 18.64 14.42
C ASP A 343 -14.15 18.68 13.52
N ARG A 344 -14.13 17.91 12.41
CA ARG A 344 -13.00 17.89 11.48
C ARG A 344 -12.87 19.21 10.72
N PHE A 345 -14.00 19.81 10.36
CA PHE A 345 -14.05 21.13 9.74
C PHE A 345 -13.52 22.21 10.69
N MET A 346 -13.91 22.15 11.97
CA MET A 346 -13.39 23.07 13.00
C MET A 346 -11.91 22.90 13.29
N GLN A 347 -11.37 21.68 13.24
CA GLN A 347 -9.94 21.44 13.38
C GLN A 347 -9.12 22.11 12.26
N ARG A 348 -9.67 22.19 11.04
CA ARG A 348 -8.96 22.74 9.86
C ARG A 348 -9.19 24.23 9.68
N CYS A 349 -10.43 24.69 9.83
CA CYS A 349 -10.85 26.04 9.49
C CYS A 349 -11.19 26.90 10.72
N GLY A 350 -11.30 26.29 11.92
CA GLY A 350 -11.79 26.98 13.12
C GLY A 350 -10.85 28.06 13.66
N SER A 351 -9.53 27.95 13.44
CA SER A 351 -8.55 28.98 13.82
C SER A 351 -8.57 30.19 12.89
N ARG A 352 -9.18 30.06 11.70
CA ARG A 352 -9.18 31.08 10.64
C ARG A 352 -10.56 31.70 10.44
N LEU A 353 -11.58 31.28 11.17
CA LEU A 353 -12.97 31.67 10.93
C LEU A 353 -13.36 32.95 11.67
N GLN A 354 -14.07 33.86 11.00
CA GLN A 354 -14.57 35.09 11.63
C GLN A 354 -15.56 34.74 12.74
N ALA A 355 -15.44 35.41 13.90
CA ALA A 355 -16.29 35.14 15.06
C ALA A 355 -17.79 35.33 14.77
N LYS A 356 -18.12 36.27 13.86
CA LYS A 356 -19.50 36.56 13.43
C LYS A 356 -20.09 35.44 12.57
N ASP A 357 -19.29 34.81 11.74
CA ASP A 357 -19.73 33.76 10.81
C ASP A 357 -19.55 32.35 11.37
N ARG A 358 -18.79 32.20 12.45
CA ARG A 358 -18.49 30.90 13.07
C ARG A 358 -19.73 30.08 13.39
N GLU A 359 -20.74 30.70 13.98
CA GLU A 359 -21.98 30.02 14.34
C GLU A 359 -22.80 29.63 13.09
N ARG A 360 -22.87 30.52 12.11
CA ARG A 360 -23.58 30.28 10.85
C ARG A 360 -22.96 29.12 10.06
N VAL A 361 -21.64 29.11 9.95
CA VAL A 361 -20.85 28.08 9.29
C VAL A 361 -20.98 26.73 10.00
N LEU A 362 -20.91 26.73 11.33
CA LEU A 362 -21.09 25.50 12.10
C LEU A 362 -22.48 24.91 11.92
N ARG A 363 -23.53 25.74 11.91
CA ARG A 363 -24.91 25.30 11.66
C ARG A 363 -25.05 24.69 10.27
N THR A 364 -24.50 25.32 9.23
CA THR A 364 -24.61 24.80 7.86
C THR A 364 -23.78 23.54 7.63
N VAL A 365 -22.57 23.45 8.19
CA VAL A 365 -21.74 22.23 8.15
C VAL A 365 -22.41 21.08 8.90
N THR A 366 -23.02 21.36 10.05
CA THR A 366 -23.75 20.34 10.82
C THR A 366 -24.97 19.82 10.06
N ALA A 367 -25.76 20.73 9.47
CA ALA A 367 -26.91 20.35 8.63
C ALA A 367 -26.48 19.54 7.39
N LEU A 368 -25.39 19.96 6.72
CA LEU A 368 -24.82 19.24 5.58
C LEU A 368 -24.32 17.84 5.98
N SER A 369 -23.63 17.71 7.12
CA SER A 369 -23.18 16.43 7.65
C SER A 369 -24.34 15.49 7.96
N GLN A 370 -25.46 16.01 8.48
CA GLN A 370 -26.65 15.21 8.77
C GLN A 370 -27.27 14.69 7.46
N GLU A 371 -27.35 15.51 6.43
CA GLU A 371 -27.91 15.10 5.14
C GLU A 371 -27.00 14.11 4.39
N LEU A 372 -25.68 14.29 4.46
CA LEU A 372 -24.73 13.31 3.92
C LEU A 372 -24.81 11.96 4.66
N ASN A 373 -25.13 11.95 5.95
CA ASN A 373 -25.38 10.70 6.69
C ASN A 373 -26.68 10.04 6.23
N ARG A 374 -27.76 10.81 6.00
CA ARG A 374 -29.02 10.30 5.46
C ARG A 374 -28.84 9.68 4.07
N LEU A 375 -28.13 10.35 3.16
CA LEU A 375 -27.83 9.83 1.82
C LEU A 375 -26.94 8.56 1.87
N ALA A 376 -26.00 8.49 2.81
CA ALA A 376 -25.17 7.31 3.02
C ALA A 376 -25.96 6.12 3.59
N GLU A 377 -27.04 6.37 4.34
CA GLU A 377 -27.95 5.31 4.82
C GLU A 377 -28.88 4.80 3.72
N LEU A 378 -29.31 5.66 2.80
CA LEU A 378 -30.11 5.27 1.62
C LEU A 378 -29.34 4.46 0.58
N THR A 379 -28.00 4.45 0.65
CA THR A 379 -27.10 3.78 -0.30
C THR A 379 -26.41 2.52 0.27
N LYS A 380 -26.75 2.15 1.51
CA LYS A 380 -26.48 0.82 2.08
C LYS A 380 -27.47 -0.19 1.53
#